data_AF-A0A7J4LQQ0-F1
#
_entry.id   AF-A0A7J4LQQ0-F1
#
_cell.length_a   1.000
_cell.length_b   1.000
_cell.length_c   1.000
_cell.angle_alpha   90.00
_cell.angle_beta   90.00
_cell.angle_gamma   90.00
#
_symmetry.space_group_name_H-M   'P 1'
#
loop_
_entity.id
_entity.type
_entity.pdbx_description
1 polymer ?
#
loop_
_entity_poly.entity_id
_entity_poly.type
_entity_poly.pdbx_seq_one_letter_code
_entity_poly.pdbx_strand_id
1 'polypeptide(L)'
;MVDEGEAEAIALGLELDSWILIDEKKGRICARNLNLKVRGTLGLFLEAKEKGIVKSVTECINKLQEAGYFLDDFLIEAVLTRAAER
;
A
#
# COMPACT_ATOMS: atom_id res chain seq x y z
N MET A 1 -8.01 11.95 -13.62
CA MET A 1 -9.36 11.61 -13.09
C MET A 1 -9.17 10.37 -12.24
N VAL A 2 -9.61 10.44 -10.99
CA VAL A 2 -9.74 9.29 -10.08
C VAL A 2 -11.05 8.61 -10.44
N ASP A 3 -11.11 7.29 -10.42
CA ASP A 3 -12.38 6.59 -10.69
C ASP A 3 -13.38 6.82 -9.55
N GLU A 4 -14.66 6.56 -9.82
CA GLU A 4 -15.75 6.83 -8.87
C GLU A 4 -15.61 6.02 -7.58
N GLY A 5 -15.14 4.76 -7.68
CA GLY A 5 -14.94 3.91 -6.51
C GLY A 5 -13.76 4.38 -5.64
N GLU A 6 -12.64 4.77 -6.24
CA GLU A 6 -11.54 5.39 -5.49
C GLU A 6 -11.96 6.73 -4.87
N ALA A 7 -12.78 7.53 -5.56
CA ALA A 7 -13.29 8.79 -5.03
C ALA A 7 -14.19 8.58 -3.81
N GLU A 8 -15.08 7.60 -3.85
CA GLU A 8 -15.92 7.21 -2.70
C GLU A 8 -15.07 6.72 -1.52
N ALA A 9 -14.06 5.88 -1.77
CA ALA A 9 -13.17 5.41 -0.73
C ALA A 9 -12.40 6.57 -0.06
N ILE A 10 -11.92 7.53 -0.85
CA ILE A 10 -11.25 8.75 -0.34
C ILE A 10 -12.23 9.58 0.49
N ALA A 11 -13.46 9.79 0.01
CA ALA A 11 -14.48 10.54 0.73
C ALA A 11 -14.82 9.88 2.07
N LEU A 12 -14.98 8.56 2.09
CA LEU A 12 -15.21 7.80 3.31
C LEU A 12 -14.03 7.89 4.29
N GLY A 13 -12.80 7.79 3.79
CA GLY A 13 -11.61 7.93 4.62
C GLY A 13 -11.50 9.31 5.28
N LEU A 14 -11.95 10.37 4.59
CA LEU A 14 -12.01 11.72 5.14
C LEU A 14 -13.05 11.82 6.25
N GLU A 15 -14.24 11.25 6.04
CA GLU A 15 -15.31 11.25 7.03
C GLU A 15 -14.91 10.51 8.31
N LEU A 16 -14.17 9.41 8.18
CA LEU A 16 -13.75 8.57 9.30
C LEU A 16 -12.42 8.99 9.95
N ASP A 17 -11.74 10.02 9.45
CA ASP A 17 -10.34 10.38 9.81
C ASP A 17 -9.42 9.15 9.82
N SER A 18 -9.57 8.28 8.81
CA SER A 18 -8.90 6.98 8.75
C SER A 18 -7.71 6.98 7.80
N TRP A 19 -6.86 5.97 7.95
CA TRP A 19 -5.91 5.63 6.90
C TRP A 19 -6.65 5.04 5.70
N ILE A 20 -6.14 5.32 4.50
CA ILE A 20 -6.61 4.69 3.27
C ILE A 20 -5.49 3.91 2.60
N LEU A 21 -5.84 2.79 1.99
CA LEU A 21 -4.96 2.03 1.12
C LEU A 21 -5.24 2.43 -0.33
N ILE A 22 -4.26 3.02 -1.02
CA ILE A 22 -4.40 3.39 -2.43
C ILE A 22 -3.16 2.95 -3.21
N ASP A 23 -3.36 2.07 -4.17
CA ASP A 23 -2.30 1.53 -5.00
C ASP A 23 -2.13 2.28 -6.34
N GLU A 24 -3.11 3.04 -6.82
CA GLU A 24 -2.95 3.89 -8.01
C GLU A 24 -2.25 5.22 -7.69
N LYS A 25 -1.36 5.68 -8.59
CA LYS A 25 -0.59 6.92 -8.40
C LYS A 25 -1.48 8.16 -8.30
N LYS A 26 -2.57 8.23 -9.09
CA LYS A 26 -3.45 9.41 -9.14
C LYS A 26 -4.29 9.51 -7.86
N GLY A 27 -4.90 8.41 -7.43
CA GLY A 27 -5.61 8.35 -6.15
C GLY A 27 -4.72 8.75 -4.97
N ARG A 28 -3.46 8.28 -4.92
CA ARG A 28 -2.50 8.68 -3.88
C ARG A 28 -2.25 10.18 -3.85
N ILE A 29 -2.08 10.82 -5.01
CA ILE A 29 -1.87 12.27 -5.10
C ILE A 29 -3.12 13.00 -4.60
N CYS A 30 -4.31 12.57 -5.03
CA CYS A 30 -5.57 13.16 -4.62
C CYS A 30 -5.75 13.09 -3.09
N ALA A 31 -5.65 11.90 -2.50
CA ALA A 31 -5.83 11.70 -1.06
C ALA A 31 -4.79 12.49 -0.23
N ARG A 32 -3.53 12.55 -0.67
CA ARG A 32 -2.49 13.36 0.00
C ARG A 32 -2.78 14.85 -0.07
N ASN A 33 -3.27 15.36 -1.20
CA ASN A 33 -3.66 16.77 -1.33
C ASN A 33 -4.82 17.14 -0.40
N LEU A 34 -5.63 16.15 -0.02
CA LEU A 34 -6.71 16.27 0.96
C LEU A 34 -6.23 16.02 2.40
N ASN A 35 -4.91 15.97 2.64
CA ASN A 35 -4.27 15.71 3.93
C ASN A 35 -4.63 14.35 4.56
N LEU A 36 -5.11 13.41 3.75
CA LEU A 36 -5.48 12.09 4.22
C LEU A 36 -4.24 11.19 4.37
N LYS A 37 -4.24 10.33 5.39
CA LYS A 37 -3.13 9.42 5.65
C LYS A 37 -3.19 8.24 4.68
N VAL A 38 -2.26 8.20 3.74
CA VAL A 38 -2.23 7.18 2.68
C VAL A 38 -1.16 6.13 2.95
N ARG A 39 -1.54 4.86 2.85
CA ARG A 39 -0.63 3.71 2.79
C ARG A 39 -0.77 3.02 1.42
N GLY A 40 0.27 2.29 1.02
CA GLY A 40 0.22 1.35 -0.10
C GLY A 40 0.47 -0.07 0.41
N THR A 41 0.11 -1.06 -0.41
CA THR A 41 0.13 -2.48 0.00
C THR A 41 1.49 -2.95 0.54
N LEU A 42 2.60 -2.57 -0.09
CA LEU A 42 3.93 -2.94 0.39
C LEU A 42 4.32 -2.27 1.71
N GLY A 43 3.85 -1.03 1.92
CA GLY A 43 4.02 -0.37 3.21
C GLY A 43 3.26 -1.09 4.32
N LEU A 44 2.09 -1.68 4.01
CA LEU A 44 1.32 -2.47 4.97
C LEU A 44 2.09 -3.74 5.37
N PHE A 45 2.77 -4.40 4.44
CA PHE A 45 3.59 -5.59 4.75
C PHE A 45 4.76 -5.29 5.68
N LEU A 46 5.46 -4.17 5.46
CA LEU A 46 6.53 -3.73 6.36
C LEU A 46 6.01 -3.52 7.78
N GLU A 47 4.89 -2.80 7.92
CA GLU A 47 4.28 -2.53 9.22
C GLU A 47 3.78 -3.82 9.89
N ALA A 48 3.20 -4.74 9.12
CA ALA A 48 2.77 -6.03 9.62
C ALA A 48 3.97 -6.86 10.12
N LYS A 49 5.13 -6.77 9.47
CA LYS A 49 6.36 -7.42 9.93
C LYS A 49 6.89 -6.78 11.20
N GLU A 50 6.96 -5.45 11.26
CA GLU A 50 7.37 -4.71 12.47
C GLU A 50 6.50 -5.08 13.68
N LYS A 51 5.21 -5.34 13.45
CA LYS A 51 4.24 -5.78 14.47
C LYS A 51 4.26 -7.29 14.74
N GLY A 52 5.10 -8.07 14.04
CA GLY A 52 5.18 -9.52 14.19
C GLY A 52 3.97 -10.30 13.68
N ILE A 53 3.09 -9.67 12.89
CA ILE A 53 1.88 -10.28 12.31
C ILE A 53 2.27 -11.22 11.16
N VAL A 54 3.22 -10.80 10.34
CA VAL A 54 3.80 -11.62 9.27
C VAL A 54 5.27 -11.88 9.53
N LYS A 55 5.75 -13.06 9.11
CA LYS A 55 7.14 -13.49 9.35
C LYS A 55 8.08 -13.13 8.20
N SER A 56 7.56 -13.08 6.97
CA SER A 56 8.32 -12.72 5.77
C SER A 56 7.51 -11.80 4.87
N VAL A 57 8.11 -10.66 4.54
CA VAL A 57 7.59 -9.73 3.52
C VAL A 57 7.77 -10.33 2.13
N THR A 58 8.84 -11.06 1.86
CA THR A 58 9.07 -11.79 0.60
C THR A 58 7.92 -12.75 0.30
N GLU A 59 7.47 -13.56 1.28
CA GLU A 59 6.32 -14.46 1.08
C GLU A 59 5.02 -13.70 0.75
N CYS A 60 4.80 -12.54 1.39
CA CYS A 60 3.64 -11.70 1.09
C CYS A 60 3.69 -11.12 -0.33
N ILE A 61 4.86 -10.66 -0.78
CA ILE A 61 5.07 -10.13 -2.13
C ILE A 61 4.84 -11.24 -3.17
N ASN A 62 5.41 -12.42 -2.97
CA ASN A 62 5.26 -13.55 -3.89
C ASN A 62 3.78 -13.93 -4.07
N LYS A 63 3.02 -14.03 -2.96
CA LYS A 63 1.57 -14.29 -3.02
C LYS A 63 0.80 -13.20 -3.78
N LEU A 64 1.22 -11.94 -3.65
CA LEU A 64 0.63 -10.83 -4.38
C LEU A 64 0.87 -10.97 -5.90
N GLN A 65 2.10 -11.31 -6.28
CA GLN A 65 2.48 -11.54 -7.69
C GLN A 65 1.78 -12.78 -8.27
N GLU A 66 1.66 -13.87 -7.52
CA GLU A 66 0.90 -15.07 -7.90
C GLU A 66 -0.58 -14.75 -8.14
N ALA A 67 -1.15 -13.80 -7.38
CA ALA A 67 -2.50 -13.30 -7.58
C ALA A 67 -2.65 -12.32 -8.77
N GLY A 68 -1.58 -12.07 -9.53
CA GLY A 68 -1.57 -11.22 -10.72
C GLY A 68 -1.27 -9.75 -10.46
N TYR A 69 -0.73 -9.41 -9.29
CA TYR A 69 -0.40 -8.03 -8.95
C TYR A 69 0.99 -7.66 -9.49
N PHE A 70 1.04 -6.63 -10.34
CA PHE A 70 2.29 -6.16 -10.93
C PHE A 70 2.94 -5.11 -10.03
N LEU A 71 4.13 -5.43 -9.54
CA LEU A 71 4.97 -4.55 -8.75
C LEU A 71 6.29 -4.33 -9.48
N ASP A 72 6.78 -3.10 -9.42
CA ASP A 72 8.07 -2.74 -9.99
C ASP A 72 9.22 -3.37 -9.17
N ASP A 73 10.19 -4.00 -9.84
CA ASP A 73 11.28 -4.71 -9.18
C ASP A 73 12.11 -3.80 -8.26
N PHE A 74 12.32 -2.54 -8.65
CA PHE A 74 13.02 -1.59 -7.79
C PHE A 74 12.23 -1.29 -6.52
N LEU A 75 10.89 -1.26 -6.60
CA LEU A 75 10.04 -1.10 -5.43
C LEU A 75 10.08 -2.34 -4.53
N ILE A 76 10.10 -3.54 -5.09
CA ILE A 76 10.25 -4.80 -4.34
C ILE A 76 11.57 -4.78 -3.57
N GLU A 77 12.70 -4.54 -4.26
CA GLU A 77 14.04 -4.48 -3.65
C GLU A 77 14.13 -3.43 -2.54
N ALA A 78 13.55 -2.24 -2.76
CA ALA A 78 13.53 -1.18 -1.77
C ALA A 78 12.71 -1.53 -0.52
N VAL A 79 11.72 -2.42 -0.66
CA VAL A 79 10.88 -2.91 0.44
C VAL A 79 11.58 -4.06 1.16
N LEU A 80 12.14 -5.03 0.45
CA LEU A 80 12.90 -6.13 1.04
C LEU A 80 14.10 -5.64 1.84
N THR A 81 14.83 -4.65 1.30
CA THR A 81 15.94 -3.99 2.02
C THR A 81 15.47 -3.39 3.34
N ARG A 82 14.31 -2.71 3.37
CA ARG A 82 13.72 -2.17 4.61
C ARG A 82 13.24 -3.26 5.57
N ALA A 83 12.78 -4.38 5.03
CA ALA A 83 12.39 -5.56 5.80
C ALA A 83 13.59 -6.34 6.33
N ALA A 84 14.83 -6.00 5.95
CA ALA A 84 16.02 -6.82 6.17
C ALA A 84 15.86 -8.25 5.60
N GLU A 85 15.17 -8.37 4.47
CA GLU A 85 15.02 -9.59 3.67
C GLU A 85 15.79 -9.45 2.35
N ARG A 86 15.99 -10.58 1.66
CA ARG A 86 16.60 -10.68 0.34
C ARG A 86 15.68 -11.46 -0.60
#